data_AF-B6B416-F1
#
_entry.id   AF-B6B416-F1
#
_cell.length_a   1.000
_cell.length_b   1.000
_cell.length_c   1.000
_cell.angle_alpha   90.00
_cell.angle_beta   90.00
_cell.angle_gamma   90.00
#
_symmetry.space_group_name_H-M   'P 1'
#
loop_
_entity.id
_entity.type
_entity.pdbx_description
1 polymer ?
#
loop_
_entity_poly.entity_id
_entity_poly.type
_entity_poly.pdbx_seq_one_letter_code
_entity_poly.pdbx_strand_id
1 'polypeptide(L)'
;MPTTGLASYSGDSVYAYTTQTGTGFAGVGTFSADVDFEGRQMQGYMEVRTAQNPFTQETVANPAFDRIDMDRFIISGTSFSGTDMRPSNNGTEVAITGANTTAQVEGQFYGIARTSKNALQPDEIAGEALLIGDDGNIILSFIAD
;
A
#
# COMPACT_ATOMS: atom_id res chain seq x y z
N MET A 1 -16.35 5.33 13.87
CA MET A 1 -16.17 4.37 12.76
C MET A 1 -17.50 3.76 12.39
N PRO A 2 -17.84 3.70 11.09
CA PRO A 2 -19.01 2.97 10.61
C PRO A 2 -18.89 1.48 10.95
N THR A 3 -20.03 0.83 11.17
CA THR A 3 -20.09 -0.62 11.44
C THR A 3 -20.67 -1.41 10.26
N THR A 4 -21.03 -0.72 9.18
CA THR A 4 -21.67 -1.27 7.99
C THR A 4 -21.33 -0.41 6.78
N GLY A 5 -21.45 -0.97 5.59
CA GLY A 5 -21.29 -0.26 4.32
C GLY A 5 -19.93 -0.47 3.69
N LEU A 6 -19.84 -0.07 2.42
CA LEU A 6 -18.65 -0.17 1.59
C LEU A 6 -18.13 1.23 1.27
N ALA A 7 -16.82 1.34 1.17
CA ALA A 7 -16.12 2.55 0.77
C ALA A 7 -14.94 2.21 -0.14
N SER A 8 -14.62 3.13 -1.05
CA SER A 8 -13.40 3.07 -1.84
C SER A 8 -12.64 4.37 -1.61
N TYR A 9 -11.33 4.27 -1.48
CA TYR A 9 -10.40 5.37 -1.24
C TYR A 9 -9.32 5.35 -2.33
N SER A 10 -8.90 6.52 -2.79
CA SER A 10 -7.79 6.65 -3.74
C SER A 10 -6.90 7.82 -3.39
N GLY A 11 -5.61 7.71 -3.68
CA GLY A 11 -4.70 8.80 -3.39
C GLY A 11 -3.25 8.51 -3.76
N ASP A 12 -2.35 9.13 -3.03
CA ASP A 12 -0.93 9.10 -3.31
C ASP A 12 -0.19 8.14 -2.37
N SER A 13 0.93 7.66 -2.87
CA SER A 13 1.89 6.87 -2.09
C SER A 13 3.32 7.25 -2.42
N VAL A 14 4.20 7.02 -1.46
CA VAL A 14 5.64 7.09 -1.61
C VAL A 14 6.21 5.75 -1.23
N TYR A 15 7.22 5.28 -1.96
CA TYR A 15 7.81 3.98 -1.70
C TYR A 15 9.30 3.98 -1.99
N ALA A 16 10.01 3.03 -1.37
CA ALA A 16 11.39 2.73 -1.65
C ALA A 16 11.62 1.22 -1.63
N TYR A 17 12.39 0.74 -2.59
CA TYR A 17 12.87 -0.63 -2.68
C TYR A 17 14.40 -0.64 -2.66
N THR A 18 14.96 -1.55 -1.86
CA THR A 18 16.41 -1.75 -1.77
C THR A 18 16.74 -3.23 -1.79
N THR A 19 17.83 -3.61 -2.45
CA THR A 19 18.42 -4.94 -2.36
C THR A 19 19.46 -4.97 -1.24
N GLN A 20 19.81 -6.16 -0.74
CA GLN A 20 20.91 -6.32 0.22
C GLN A 20 22.28 -5.85 -0.33
N THR A 21 22.42 -5.75 -1.65
CA THR A 21 23.64 -5.26 -2.31
C THR A 21 23.74 -3.73 -2.38
N GLY A 22 22.75 -3.01 -1.85
CA GLY A 22 22.74 -1.54 -1.82
C GLY A 22 22.25 -0.87 -3.12
N THR A 23 21.67 -1.65 -4.04
CA THR A 23 20.96 -1.12 -5.22
C THR A 23 19.47 -0.98 -4.93
N GLY A 24 18.75 -0.20 -5.73
CA GLY A 24 17.32 0.00 -5.50
C GLY A 24 16.75 1.19 -6.27
N PHE A 25 15.48 1.45 -6.02
CA PHE A 25 14.79 2.63 -6.54
C PHE A 25 13.71 3.08 -5.57
N ALA A 26 13.36 4.36 -5.64
CA ALA A 26 12.28 4.96 -4.88
C ALA A 26 11.44 5.83 -5.81
N GLY A 27 10.24 6.18 -5.37
CA GLY A 27 9.40 7.05 -6.16
C GLY A 27 8.05 7.26 -5.52
N VAL A 28 7.13 7.70 -6.36
CA VAL A 28 5.74 7.92 -5.99
C VAL A 28 4.84 6.97 -6.78
N GLY A 29 3.71 6.63 -6.18
CA GLY A 29 2.69 5.79 -6.79
C GLY A 29 1.30 6.28 -6.46
N THR A 30 0.30 5.62 -7.03
CA THR A 30 -1.10 5.81 -6.66
C THR A 30 -1.53 4.68 -5.75
N PHE A 31 -2.18 5.01 -4.64
CA PHE A 31 -2.78 4.05 -3.74
C PHE A 31 -4.28 3.94 -3.99
N SER A 32 -4.83 2.75 -3.87
CA SER A 32 -6.27 2.51 -3.94
C SER A 32 -6.67 1.45 -2.93
N ALA A 33 -7.83 1.60 -2.32
CA ALA A 33 -8.35 0.63 -1.38
C ALA A 33 -9.88 0.52 -1.42
N ASP A 34 -10.36 -0.69 -1.19
CA ASP A 34 -11.77 -0.98 -0.94
C ASP A 34 -11.93 -1.49 0.49
N VAL A 35 -12.94 -0.96 1.18
CA VAL A 35 -13.19 -1.17 2.60
C VAL A 35 -14.61 -1.71 2.77
N ASP A 36 -14.71 -2.83 3.48
CA ASP A 36 -15.96 -3.39 3.98
C ASP A 36 -16.02 -3.24 5.51
N PHE A 37 -16.80 -2.27 5.98
CA PHE A 37 -16.96 -1.99 7.40
C PHE A 37 -17.78 -3.07 8.13
N GLU A 38 -18.66 -3.78 7.44
CA GLU A 38 -19.46 -4.86 8.01
C GLU A 38 -18.60 -6.12 8.18
N GLY A 39 -17.88 -6.50 7.12
CA GLY A 39 -16.92 -7.61 7.14
C GLY A 39 -15.64 -7.30 7.93
N ARG A 40 -15.40 -6.02 8.27
CA ARG A 40 -14.17 -5.52 8.90
C ARG A 40 -12.91 -5.88 8.11
N GLN A 41 -13.04 -5.82 6.78
CA GLN A 41 -11.97 -6.15 5.84
C GLN A 41 -11.64 -4.93 5.01
N MET A 42 -10.38 -4.85 4.59
CA MET A 42 -9.94 -3.92 3.56
C MET A 42 -8.93 -4.63 2.64
N GLN A 43 -8.96 -4.27 1.38
CA GLN A 43 -7.97 -4.65 0.38
C GLN A 43 -7.47 -3.37 -0.27
N GLY A 44 -6.21 -3.36 -0.68
CA GLY A 44 -5.64 -2.21 -1.36
C GLY A 44 -4.45 -2.58 -2.21
N TYR A 45 -4.00 -1.61 -2.98
CA TYR A 45 -2.82 -1.77 -3.81
C TYR A 45 -2.17 -0.42 -4.06
N MET A 46 -0.89 -0.48 -4.43
CA MET A 46 -0.13 0.64 -4.95
C MET A 46 0.31 0.36 -6.38
N GLU A 47 0.21 1.35 -7.26
CA GLU A 47 0.76 1.31 -8.61
C GLU A 47 1.88 2.33 -8.76
N VAL A 48 3.00 1.90 -9.35
CA VAL A 48 4.19 2.73 -9.53
C VAL A 48 3.92 3.79 -10.59
N ARG A 49 4.06 5.07 -10.21
CA ARG A 49 3.99 6.20 -11.14
C ARG A 49 5.37 6.68 -11.58
N THR A 50 6.32 6.72 -10.64
CA THR A 50 7.72 7.01 -10.94
C THR A 50 8.62 6.03 -10.22
N ALA A 51 9.77 5.74 -10.82
CA ALA A 51 10.85 4.97 -10.23
C ALA A 51 12.17 5.66 -10.56
N GLN A 52 12.93 6.03 -9.53
CA GLN A 52 14.20 6.73 -9.66
C GLN A 52 15.25 6.11 -8.75
N ASN A 53 16.51 6.15 -9.20
CA ASN A 53 17.62 5.90 -8.31
C ASN A 53 17.63 6.99 -7.22
N PRO A 54 17.61 6.64 -5.91
CA PRO A 54 17.48 7.62 -4.84
C PRO A 54 18.69 8.56 -4.70
N PHE A 55 19.85 8.19 -5.26
CA PHE A 55 21.07 8.97 -5.19
C PHE A 55 21.32 9.81 -6.45
N THR A 56 21.08 9.24 -7.63
CA THR A 56 21.34 9.94 -8.91
C THR A 56 20.11 10.66 -9.47
N GLN A 57 18.92 10.35 -8.97
CA GLN A 57 17.62 10.82 -9.48
C GLN A 57 17.34 10.39 -10.94
N GLU A 58 18.17 9.52 -11.51
CA GLU A 58 17.94 8.97 -12.84
C GLU A 58 16.71 8.08 -12.83
N THR A 59 15.91 8.18 -13.90
CA THR A 59 14.71 7.35 -14.06
C THR A 59 15.10 5.90 -14.31
N VAL A 60 14.45 5.00 -13.58
CA VAL A 60 14.57 3.55 -13.78
C VAL A 60 13.51 3.14 -14.80
N ALA A 61 13.94 2.91 -16.05
CA ALA A 61 13.02 2.63 -17.15
C ALA A 61 12.26 1.29 -17.00
N ASN A 62 12.86 0.31 -16.33
CA ASN A 62 12.28 -1.02 -16.09
C ASN A 62 12.39 -1.33 -14.59
N PRO A 63 11.48 -0.81 -13.75
CA PRO A 63 11.50 -1.12 -12.33
C PRO A 63 11.23 -2.62 -12.11
N ALA A 64 11.71 -3.15 -10.99
CA ALA A 64 11.58 -4.57 -10.67
C ALA A 64 10.11 -5.01 -10.46
N PHE A 65 9.25 -4.07 -10.07
CA PHE A 65 7.80 -4.20 -9.93
C PHE A 65 7.14 -2.90 -10.41
N ASP A 66 5.88 -3.00 -10.83
CA ASP A 66 5.03 -1.86 -11.21
C ASP A 66 3.78 -1.75 -10.32
N ARG A 67 3.52 -2.76 -9.48
CA ARG A 67 2.39 -2.81 -8.57
C ARG A 67 2.74 -3.56 -7.29
N ILE A 68 2.08 -3.23 -6.19
CA ILE A 68 2.11 -3.98 -4.93
C ILE A 68 0.68 -4.17 -4.46
N ASP A 69 0.20 -5.41 -4.48
CA ASP A 69 -1.09 -5.77 -3.90
C ASP A 69 -0.93 -6.00 -2.39
N MET A 70 -1.88 -5.49 -1.60
CA MET A 70 -1.88 -5.58 -0.15
C MET A 70 -3.30 -5.89 0.33
N ASP A 71 -3.55 -7.15 0.62
CA ASP A 71 -4.92 -7.64 0.81
C ASP A 71 -5.20 -8.07 2.26
N ARG A 72 -6.49 -8.28 2.54
CA ARG A 72 -6.98 -8.91 3.78
C ARG A 72 -6.57 -8.17 5.04
N PHE A 73 -6.61 -6.85 4.99
CA PHE A 73 -6.42 -6.03 6.18
C PHE A 73 -7.61 -6.22 7.12
N ILE A 74 -7.32 -6.40 8.41
CA ILE A 74 -8.33 -6.51 9.46
C ILE A 74 -8.56 -5.13 10.07
N ILE A 75 -9.81 -4.71 10.14
CA ILE A 75 -10.20 -3.44 10.76
C ILE A 75 -10.49 -3.66 12.25
N SER A 76 -9.86 -2.84 13.10
CA SER A 76 -10.06 -2.82 14.54
C SER A 76 -10.22 -1.39 15.05
N GLY A 77 -11.47 -0.98 15.29
CA GLY A 77 -11.75 0.41 15.65
C GLY A 77 -11.40 1.34 14.49
N THR A 78 -10.56 2.35 14.74
CA THR A 78 -10.07 3.29 13.72
C THR A 78 -8.82 2.81 13.01
N SER A 79 -8.27 1.66 13.37
CA SER A 79 -7.06 1.14 12.75
C SER A 79 -7.37 -0.02 11.81
N PHE A 80 -6.45 -0.28 10.89
CA PHE A 80 -6.42 -1.50 10.09
C PHE A 80 -5.00 -2.02 9.99
N SER A 81 -4.83 -3.34 9.85
CA SER A 81 -3.51 -3.94 9.67
C SER A 81 -3.57 -5.24 8.87
N GLY A 82 -2.46 -5.58 8.22
CA GLY A 82 -2.31 -6.78 7.40
C GLY A 82 -0.87 -7.27 7.33
N THR A 83 -0.70 -8.46 6.76
CA THR A 83 0.60 -9.13 6.61
C THR A 83 0.80 -9.69 5.20
N ASP A 84 0.05 -9.17 4.23
CA ASP A 84 0.11 -9.56 2.83
C ASP A 84 0.62 -8.38 2.00
N MET A 85 1.72 -8.57 1.30
CA MET A 85 2.29 -7.62 0.36
C MET A 85 2.90 -8.41 -0.80
N ARG A 86 2.39 -8.19 -2.00
CA ARG A 86 2.75 -8.99 -3.19
C ARG A 86 3.14 -8.06 -4.33
N PRO A 87 4.44 -7.77 -4.48
CA PRO A 87 4.94 -7.02 -5.62
C PRO A 87 4.68 -7.82 -6.91
N SER A 88 4.21 -7.14 -7.94
CA SER A 88 4.04 -7.70 -9.27
C SER A 88 4.61 -6.78 -10.33
N ASN A 89 4.92 -7.38 -11.48
CA ASN A 89 5.42 -6.69 -12.66
C ASN A 89 4.62 -7.20 -13.85
N ASN A 90 3.93 -6.31 -14.56
CA ASN A 90 3.06 -6.65 -15.68
C ASN A 90 2.08 -7.79 -15.34
N GLY A 91 1.50 -7.74 -14.14
CA GLY A 91 0.51 -8.71 -13.64
C GLY A 91 1.08 -10.06 -13.19
N THR A 92 2.41 -10.23 -13.14
CA THR A 92 3.04 -11.43 -12.60
C THR A 92 3.73 -11.11 -11.28
N GLU A 93 3.45 -11.88 -10.22
CA GLU A 93 4.10 -11.72 -8.92
C GLU A 93 5.62 -11.94 -9.03
N VAL A 94 6.40 -11.09 -8.36
CA VAL A 94 7.86 -11.13 -8.37
C VAL A 94 8.43 -11.20 -6.96
N ALA A 95 9.33 -12.17 -6.74
CA ALA A 95 10.00 -12.38 -5.44
C ALA A 95 11.25 -11.49 -5.30
N ILE A 96 11.08 -10.17 -5.37
CA ILE A 96 12.20 -9.20 -5.36
C ILE A 96 12.89 -9.04 -3.99
N THR A 97 12.23 -9.46 -2.92
CA THR A 97 12.78 -9.47 -1.56
C THR A 97 13.22 -10.87 -1.13
N GLY A 98 13.18 -11.87 -2.02
CA GLY A 98 13.61 -13.24 -1.77
C GLY A 98 12.47 -14.19 -1.41
N ALA A 99 12.81 -15.43 -1.09
CA ALA A 99 11.85 -16.50 -0.83
C ALA A 99 11.24 -16.46 0.57
N ASN A 100 11.98 -15.92 1.56
CA ASN A 100 11.49 -15.77 2.93
C ASN A 100 11.28 -14.29 3.20
N THR A 101 10.02 -13.92 3.40
CA THR A 101 9.63 -12.52 3.59
C THR A 101 8.72 -12.37 4.79
N THR A 102 8.83 -11.24 5.48
CA THR A 102 7.87 -10.77 6.49
C THR A 102 7.27 -9.47 5.98
N ALA A 103 5.94 -9.42 5.92
CA ALA A 103 5.21 -8.23 5.52
C ALA A 103 4.38 -7.70 6.69
N GLN A 104 4.29 -6.39 6.81
CA GLN A 104 3.45 -5.71 7.78
C GLN A 104 2.89 -4.45 7.13
N VAL A 105 1.59 -4.28 7.20
CA VAL A 105 0.88 -3.07 6.77
C VAL A 105 0.05 -2.58 7.96
N GLU A 106 0.13 -1.29 8.25
CA GLU A 106 -0.66 -0.66 9.31
C GLU A 106 -1.18 0.69 8.83
N GLY A 107 -2.39 1.04 9.25
CA GLY A 107 -2.95 2.34 8.96
C GLY A 107 -4.14 2.71 9.84
N GLN A 108 -4.66 3.89 9.59
CA GLN A 108 -5.73 4.50 10.35
C GLN A 108 -6.73 5.19 9.43
N PHE A 109 -7.97 5.25 9.91
CA PHE A 109 -9.06 6.05 9.36
C PHE A 109 -9.09 7.42 10.04
N TYR A 110 -9.24 8.48 9.25
CA TYR A 110 -9.24 9.87 9.68
C TYR A 110 -10.50 10.61 9.23
N GLY A 111 -10.85 11.64 10.00
CA GLY A 111 -12.00 12.48 9.70
C GLY A 111 -13.35 11.75 9.76
N ILE A 112 -14.40 12.49 9.47
CA ILE A 112 -15.72 11.92 9.21
C ILE A 112 -16.44 12.81 8.19
N ALA A 113 -16.81 12.22 7.07
CA ALA A 113 -17.59 12.87 6.03
C ALA A 113 -18.98 12.26 5.95
N ARG A 114 -19.92 13.08 5.45
CA ARG A 114 -21.28 12.65 5.17
C ARG A 114 -21.38 12.35 3.69
N THR A 115 -21.65 11.09 3.38
CA THR A 115 -21.89 10.64 2.01
C THR A 115 -23.16 11.29 1.44
N SER A 116 -23.32 11.23 0.11
CA SER A 116 -24.52 11.69 -0.59
C SER A 116 -25.82 11.00 -0.14
N LYS A 117 -25.70 9.81 0.46
CA LYS A 117 -26.81 9.03 1.04
C LYS A 117 -27.03 9.31 2.54
N ASN A 118 -26.43 10.38 3.07
CA ASN A 118 -26.54 10.81 4.46
C ASN A 118 -25.90 9.83 5.49
N ALA A 119 -25.13 8.84 5.04
CA ALA A 119 -24.35 7.96 5.90
C ALA A 119 -23.02 8.62 6.28
N LEU A 120 -22.50 8.33 7.47
CA LEU A 120 -21.19 8.79 7.91
C LEU A 120 -20.12 7.77 7.51
N GLN A 121 -19.00 8.26 6.98
CA GLN A 121 -17.85 7.47 6.53
C GLN A 121 -16.56 8.22 6.90
N PRO A 122 -15.45 7.55 7.24
CA PRO A 122 -14.15 8.22 7.35
C PRO A 122 -13.81 8.93 6.04
N ASP A 123 -13.28 10.13 6.17
CA ASP A 123 -12.98 10.97 5.01
C ASP A 123 -11.66 10.54 4.36
N GLU A 124 -10.68 10.17 5.19
CA GLU A 124 -9.33 9.84 4.73
C GLU A 124 -8.83 8.55 5.38
N ILE A 125 -7.88 7.90 4.73
CA ILE A 125 -7.05 6.84 5.29
C ILE A 125 -5.57 7.16 5.06
N ALA A 126 -4.72 6.77 6.00
CA ALA A 126 -3.28 6.82 5.81
C ALA A 126 -2.62 5.64 6.51
N GLY A 127 -1.43 5.25 6.03
CA GLY A 127 -0.70 4.13 6.60
C GLY A 127 0.69 3.95 6.04
N GLU A 128 1.34 2.92 6.57
CA GLU A 128 2.69 2.51 6.23
C GLU A 128 2.72 1.00 5.99
N ALA A 129 3.65 0.56 5.14
CA ALA A 129 3.89 -0.84 4.90
C ALA A 129 5.38 -1.14 4.79
N LEU A 130 5.74 -2.36 5.20
CA LEU A 130 7.10 -2.86 5.21
C LEU A 130 7.09 -4.33 4.78
N LEU A 131 7.82 -4.63 3.72
CA LEU A 131 8.15 -5.98 3.28
C LEU A 131 9.65 -6.17 3.43
N ILE A 132 10.08 -7.06 4.32
CA ILE A 132 11.48 -7.42 4.54
C ILE A 132 11.68 -8.84 4.07
N GLY A 133 12.75 -9.11 3.34
CA GLY A 133 13.17 -10.48 3.05
C GLY A 133 14.68 -10.62 2.86
N ASP A 134 15.08 -11.84 2.54
CA ASP A 134 16.48 -12.23 2.44
C ASP A 134 17.25 -11.43 1.38
N ASP A 135 16.61 -10.99 0.30
CA ASP A 135 17.27 -10.35 -0.85
C ASP A 135 17.03 -8.83 -0.93
N GLY A 136 16.08 -8.31 -0.15
CA GLY A 136 15.76 -6.89 -0.19
C GLY A 136 14.58 -6.51 0.70
N ASN A 137 14.23 -5.22 0.64
CA ASN A 137 13.15 -4.64 1.42
C ASN A 137 12.35 -3.64 0.59
N ILE A 138 11.06 -3.54 0.85
CA ILE A 138 10.18 -2.46 0.38
C ILE A 138 9.61 -1.74 1.58
N ILE A 139 9.66 -0.42 1.57
CA ILE A 139 8.93 0.45 2.50
C ILE A 139 8.01 1.36 1.69
N LEU A 140 6.81 1.62 2.22
CA LEU A 140 5.75 2.38 1.58
C LEU A 140 5.03 3.21 2.64
N SER A 141 4.62 4.43 2.27
CA SER A 141 3.60 5.20 2.98
C SER A 141 2.52 5.64 1.99
N PHE A 142 1.27 5.74 2.44
CA PHE A 142 0.15 6.14 1.60
C PHE A 142 -0.85 7.03 2.34
N ILE A 143 -1.58 7.84 1.57
CA ILE A 143 -2.74 8.63 2.02
C ILE A 143 -3.79 8.64 0.90
N ALA A 144 -5.06 8.49 1.25
CA ALA A 144 -6.16 8.43 0.29
C ALA A 144 -7.48 8.94 0.90
N ASP A 145 -8.35 9.47 0.04
CA ASP A 145 -9.71 9.95 0.33
C ASP A 145 -10.77 9.32 -0.59
#